data_AF-A0A3M1LCT2-F1
#
_entry.id   AF-A0A3M1LCT2-F1
#
_cell.length_a   1.000
_cell.length_b   1.000
_cell.length_c   1.000
_cell.angle_alpha   90.00
_cell.angle_beta   90.00
_cell.angle_gamma   90.00
#
_symmetry.space_group_name_H-M   'P 1'
#
loop_
_entity.id
_entity.type
_entity.pdbx_description
1 polymer ?
#
loop_
_entity_poly.entity_id
_entity_poly.type
_entity_poly.pdbx_seq_one_letter_code
_entity_poly.pdbx_strand_id
1 'polypeptide(L)'
;MYGLVDPLKGRSFFYEFSHFNSDCLGIFLAQFSQEYQNEVNVIQLDNAPFHTAKKLIIPDDIILLFQPPYCPELNPIERVWQYIKQKLKNLFFTSLDAVKDK
;
A
#
# COMPACT_ATOMS: atom_id res chain seq x y z
N MET A 1 3.97 4.94 -5.61
CA MET A 1 2.89 5.12 -4.61
C MET A 1 2.79 3.85 -3.79
N TYR A 2 2.66 3.99 -2.48
CA TYR A 2 2.36 2.93 -1.53
C TYR A 2 0.95 3.17 -0.98
N GLY A 3 0.22 2.11 -0.70
CA GLY A 3 -1.17 2.22 -0.29
C GLY A 3 -1.59 1.08 0.62
N LEU A 4 -2.39 1.43 1.63
CA LEU A 4 -3.13 0.52 2.49
C LEU A 4 -4.61 0.89 2.44
N VAL A 5 -5.46 -0.12 2.51
CA VAL A 5 -6.91 0.06 2.63
C VAL A 5 -7.41 -0.81 3.78
N ASP A 6 -8.25 -0.23 4.62
CA ASP A 6 -9.02 -0.94 5.63
C ASP A 6 -10.44 -1.14 5.09
N PRO A 7 -10.75 -2.33 4.53
CA PRO A 7 -12.06 -2.58 3.94
C PRO A 7 -13.17 -2.65 4.98
N LEU A 8 -12.86 -2.85 6.26
CA LEU A 8 -13.87 -2.95 7.32
C LEU A 8 -14.31 -1.57 7.80
N LYS A 9 -13.35 -0.65 7.99
CA LYS A 9 -13.62 0.70 8.47
C LYS A 9 -13.71 1.75 7.35
N GLY A 10 -13.45 1.36 6.10
CA GLY A 10 -13.47 2.25 4.95
C GLY A 10 -12.34 3.29 4.94
N ARG A 11 -11.23 3.01 5.64
CA ARG A 11 -10.06 3.92 5.72
C ARG A 11 -9.06 3.58 4.62
N SER A 12 -8.20 4.54 4.30
CA SER A 12 -7.11 4.34 3.37
C SER A 12 -5.94 5.23 3.71
N PHE A 13 -4.72 4.75 3.47
CA PHE A 13 -3.49 5.46 3.76
C PHE A 13 -2.54 5.34 2.57
N PHE A 14 -2.16 6.46 1.97
CA PHE A 14 -1.37 6.50 0.74
C PHE A 14 -0.22 7.51 0.83
N TYR A 15 0.93 7.12 0.30
CA TYR A 15 2.06 8.02 0.11
C TYR A 15 2.71 7.81 -1.25
N GLU A 16 3.15 8.91 -1.84
CA GLU A 16 4.00 8.90 -3.03
C GLU A 16 5.46 9.10 -2.62
N PHE A 17 6.31 8.23 -3.15
CA PHE A 17 7.75 8.30 -2.97
C PHE A 17 8.40 8.33 -4.34
N SER A 18 9.64 8.83 -4.39
CA SER A 18 10.44 8.87 -5.62
C SER A 18 10.83 7.48 -6.12
N HIS A 19 10.84 6.46 -5.26
CA HIS A 19 11.25 5.11 -5.58
C HIS A 19 10.31 4.07 -4.97
N PHE A 20 10.35 2.85 -5.53
CA PHE A 20 9.61 1.69 -5.03
C PHE A 20 10.60 0.62 -4.54
N ASN A 21 10.99 0.71 -3.26
CA ASN A 21 11.97 -0.17 -2.64
C ASN A 21 11.71 -0.34 -1.12
N SER A 22 12.58 -1.08 -0.44
CA SER A 22 12.45 -1.35 1.00
C SER A 22 12.71 -0.12 1.89
N ASP A 23 13.50 0.85 1.42
CA ASP A 23 13.80 2.06 2.20
C ASP A 23 12.56 2.96 2.28
N CYS A 24 11.89 3.18 1.14
CA CYS A 24 10.61 3.88 1.11
C CYS A 24 9.52 3.12 1.86
N LEU A 25 9.51 1.78 1.81
CA LEU A 25 8.58 0.97 2.61
C LEU A 25 8.78 1.18 4.12
N GLY A 26 10.02 1.25 4.60
CA GLY A 26 10.30 1.51 6.01
C GLY A 26 9.75 2.86 6.48
N ILE A 27 9.96 3.91 5.67
CA ILE A 27 9.41 5.25 5.94
C ILE A 27 7.88 5.21 5.94
N PHE A 28 7.27 4.52 4.96
CA PHE A 28 5.83 4.36 4.86
C PHE A 28 5.22 3.69 6.10
N LEU A 29 5.83 2.59 6.58
CA LEU A 29 5.37 1.89 7.78
C LEU A 29 5.52 2.75 9.04
N ALA A 30 6.60 3.51 9.16
CA ALA A 30 6.79 4.43 10.29
C ALA A 30 5.73 5.55 10.32
N GLN A 31 5.39 6.11 9.15
CA GLN A 31 4.31 7.11 9.05
C GLN A 31 2.95 6.51 9.38
N PHE A 32 2.68 5.29 8.91
CA PHE A 32 1.43 4.58 9.20
C PHE A 32 1.29 4.27 10.70
N SER A 33 2.34 3.74 11.33
CA SER A 33 2.39 3.50 12.78
C SER A 33 2.14 4.79 13.58
N GLN A 34 2.69 5.93 13.15
CA GLN A 34 2.45 7.21 13.81
C GLN A 34 0.97 7.64 13.75
N GLU A 35 0.32 7.46 12.60
CA GLU A 35 -1.10 7.81 12.42
C GLU A 35 -2.03 6.90 13.22
N TYR A 36 -1.69 5.61 13.34
CA TYR A 36 -2.52 4.58 13.97
C TYR A 36 -1.90 3.99 15.26
N GLN A 37 -1.09 4.78 15.99
CA GLN A 37 -0.27 4.35 17.14
C GLN A 37 -1.02 3.71 18.33
N ASN A 38 -2.35 3.84 18.37
CA ASN A 38 -3.19 3.29 19.44
C ASN A 38 -3.90 1.98 19.01
N GLU A 39 -3.58 1.45 17.84
CA GLU A 39 -4.12 0.21 17.30
C GLU A 39 -2.99 -0.80 17.05
N VAL A 40 -3.29 -2.10 17.13
CA VAL A 40 -2.40 -3.12 16.55
C VAL A 40 -2.85 -3.36 15.13
N ASN A 41 -1.96 -3.10 14.18
CA ASN A 41 -2.29 -3.07 12.77
C ASN A 41 -1.75 -4.32 12.06
N VAL A 42 -2.66 -5.16 11.55
CA VAL A 42 -2.29 -6.30 10.70
C VAL A 42 -2.36 -5.89 9.23
N ILE A 43 -1.22 -5.92 8.54
CA ILE A 43 -1.11 -5.51 7.15
C ILE A 43 -0.90 -6.75 6.28
N GLN A 44 -1.86 -7.02 5.40
CA GLN A 44 -1.73 -8.07 4.38
C GLN A 44 -0.90 -7.57 3.20
N LEU A 45 0.13 -8.34 2.83
CA LEU A 45 1.04 -8.03 1.72
C LEU A 45 1.14 -9.22 0.75
N ASP A 46 1.52 -8.92 -0.49
CA ASP A 46 2.02 -9.93 -1.41
C ASP A 46 3.48 -10.30 -1.09
N ASN A 47 4.07 -11.18 -1.89
CA ASN A 47 5.44 -11.67 -1.67
C ASN A 47 6.49 -10.87 -2.45
N ALA A 48 6.25 -9.58 -2.74
CA ALA A 48 7.25 -8.80 -3.45
C ALA A 48 8.59 -8.74 -2.68
N PRO A 49 9.75 -8.87 -3.34
CA PRO A 49 11.04 -9.05 -2.66
C PRO A 49 11.40 -7.94 -1.66
N PHE A 50 10.96 -6.71 -1.90
CA PHE A 50 11.26 -5.58 -1.01
C PHE A 50 10.43 -5.59 0.28
N HIS A 51 9.32 -6.34 0.36
CA HIS A 51 8.56 -6.54 1.60
C HIS A 51 9.28 -7.44 2.59
N THR A 52 10.22 -8.28 2.14
CA THR A 52 10.96 -9.25 2.97
C THR A 52 12.44 -8.86 3.14
N ALA A 53 12.80 -7.62 2.79
CA ALA A 53 14.16 -7.13 2.89
C ALA A 53 14.62 -7.14 4.36
N LYS A 54 15.73 -7.83 4.66
CA LYS A 54 16.28 -7.97 6.02
C LYS A 54 16.60 -6.64 6.73
N LYS A 55 16.78 -5.56 5.98
CA LYS A 55 17.05 -4.22 6.51
C LYS A 55 15.79 -3.44 6.90
N LEU A 56 14.61 -3.96 6.60
CA LEU A 56 13.34 -3.31 6.90
C LEU A 56 13.10 -3.35 8.41
N ILE A 57 12.91 -2.18 9.01
CA ILE A 57 12.49 -2.04 10.42
C ILE A 57 10.97 -1.92 10.41
N ILE A 58 10.30 -2.84 11.10
CA ILE A 58 8.84 -2.87 11.22
C ILE A 58 8.50 -2.31 12.61
N PRO A 59 7.65 -1.27 12.73
CA PRO A 59 7.16 -0.78 14.01
C PRO A 59 6.48 -1.87 14.85
N ASP A 60 6.60 -1.78 16.17
CA ASP A 60 6.12 -2.82 17.12
C ASP A 60 4.59 -3.03 17.08
N ASP A 61 3.84 -2.03 16.66
CA ASP A 61 2.38 -2.07 16.51
C ASP A 61 1.92 -2.64 15.16
N ILE A 62 2.85 -3.01 14.27
CA ILE A 62 2.56 -3.53 12.93
C ILE A 62 2.93 -5.02 12.83
N ILE A 63 1.97 -5.81 12.35
CA ILE A 63 2.16 -7.22 12.00
C ILE A 63 2.01 -7.37 10.49
N LEU A 64 3.06 -7.85 9.81
CA LEU A 64 2.99 -8.17 8.39
C LEU A 64 2.47 -9.59 8.17
N LEU A 65 1.37 -9.72 7.45
CA LEU A 65 0.77 -10.99 7.04
C LEU A 65 0.99 -11.21 5.54
N PHE A 66 1.82 -12.18 5.20
CA PHE A 66 2.09 -12.53 3.80
C PHE A 66 1.06 -13.53 3.29
N GLN A 67 0.42 -13.20 2.16
CA GLN A 67 -0.52 -14.11 1.52
C GLN A 67 0.19 -15.25 0.77
N PRO A 68 -0.51 -16.34 0.42
CA PRO A 68 0.03 -17.37 -0.46
C PRO A 68 0.50 -16.82 -1.83
N PRO A 69 1.55 -17.38 -2.44
CA PRO A 69 2.02 -16.95 -3.75
C PRO A 69 0.93 -17.04 -4.82
N TYR A 70 0.90 -16.05 -5.72
CA TYR A 70 -0.02 -16.00 -6.87
C TYR A 70 -1.51 -15.96 -6.54
N CYS A 71 -1.89 -15.49 -5.34
CA CYS A 71 -3.28 -15.32 -4.91
C CYS A 71 -3.71 -13.84 -4.78
N PRO A 72 -3.72 -13.04 -5.87
CA PRO A 72 -4.09 -11.63 -5.83
C PRO A 72 -5.55 -11.40 -5.39
N GLU A 73 -6.44 -12.38 -5.61
CA GLU A 73 -7.85 -12.34 -5.22
C GLU A 73 -8.07 -12.26 -3.70
N LEU A 74 -7.05 -12.64 -2.91
CA LEU A 74 -7.07 -12.55 -1.46
C LEU A 74 -6.71 -11.16 -0.95
N ASN A 75 -6.04 -10.32 -1.76
CA ASN A 75 -5.65 -8.97 -1.36
C ASN A 75 -6.75 -7.95 -1.73
N PRO A 76 -7.48 -7.37 -0.77
CA PRO A 76 -8.59 -6.45 -1.06
C PRO A 76 -8.17 -5.22 -1.88
N ILE A 77 -6.91 -4.77 -1.73
CA ILE A 77 -6.43 -3.58 -2.43
C ILE A 77 -6.34 -3.79 -3.95
N GLU A 78 -6.21 -5.03 -4.42
CA GLU A 78 -6.22 -5.34 -5.86
C GLU A 78 -7.56 -4.96 -6.50
N ARG A 79 -8.68 -5.15 -5.78
CA ARG A 79 -10.01 -4.71 -6.25
C ARG A 79 -10.11 -3.19 -6.32
N VAL A 80 -9.53 -2.49 -5.34
CA VAL A 80 -9.47 -1.02 -5.33
C VAL A 80 -8.66 -0.52 -6.53
N TRP A 81 -7.49 -1.11 -6.80
CA TRP A 81 -6.68 -0.76 -7.96
C TRP A 81 -7.38 -1.04 -9.28
N GLN A 82 -8.08 -2.17 -9.40
CA GLN A 82 -8.88 -2.48 -10.57
C GLN A 82 -9.98 -1.44 -10.80
N TYR A 83 -10.69 -1.04 -9.75
CA TYR A 83 -11.73 -0.02 -9.82
C TYR A 83 -11.17 1.33 -10.29
N ILE A 84 -10.06 1.79 -9.68
CA ILE A 84 -9.40 3.05 -10.06
C ILE A 84 -8.95 2.98 -11.53
N LYS A 85 -8.26 1.91 -11.93
CA LYS A 85 -7.81 1.73 -13.33
C LYS A 85 -8.97 1.70 -14.31
N GLN A 86 -10.12 1.13 -13.94
CA GLN A 86 -11.31 1.12 -14.78
C GLN A 86 -11.88 2.52 -14.98
N LYS A 87 -11.86 3.38 -13.96
CA LYS A 87 -12.29 4.78 -14.05
C LYS A 87 -11.37 5.64 -14.89
N LEU A 88 -10.07 5.35 -14.86
CA LEU A 88 -9.07 6.04 -15.65
C LEU A 88 -8.93 5.50 -17.08
N LYS A 89 -9.61 4.39 -17.39
CA LYS A 89 -9.51 3.71 -18.68
C LYS A 89 -9.92 4.64 -19.83
N ASN A 90 -9.11 4.69 -20.88
CA ASN A 90 -9.30 5.53 -22.08
C ASN A 90 -9.25 7.04 -21.84
N LEU A 91 -8.81 7.50 -20.67
CA LEU A 91 -8.45 8.90 -20.45
C LEU A 91 -6.98 9.11 -20.82
N PHE A 92 -6.70 10.22 -21.50
CA PHE A 92 -5.34 10.64 -21.84
C PHE A 92 -4.94 11.80 -20.95
N PHE A 93 -3.77 11.68 -20.31
CA PHE A 93 -3.23 12.66 -19.39
C PHE A 93 -1.91 13.20 -19.93
N THR A 94 -1.72 14.50 -19.88
CA THR A 94 -0.52 15.19 -20.36
C THR A 94 0.57 15.31 -19.29
N SER A 95 0.23 15.06 -18.03
CA SER A 95 1.15 15.08 -16.89
C SER A 95 0.69 14.11 -15.80
N LEU A 96 1.58 13.81 -14.85
CA LEU A 96 1.23 13.02 -13.68
C LEU A 96 0.26 13.77 -12.76
N ASP A 97 0.40 15.09 -12.62
CA ASP A 97 -0.52 15.90 -11.81
C ASP A 97 -1.95 15.86 -12.36
N ALA A 98 -2.11 15.82 -13.68
CA ALA A 98 -3.44 15.66 -14.30
C ALA A 98 -4.11 14.32 -13.96
N VAL A 99 -3.33 13.30 -13.60
CA VAL A 99 -3.87 12.01 -13.10
C VAL A 99 -4.30 12.13 -11.63
N LYS A 100 -3.57 12.90 -10.82
CA LYS A 100 -3.83 13.07 -9.38
C LYS A 100 -5.11 13.85 -9.10
N ASP A 101 -5.49 14.75 -10.00
CA ASP A 101 -6.72 15.56 -9.90
C ASP A 101 -8.01 14.79 -10.27
N LYS A 102 -7.94 13.47 -10.47
CA LYS A 102 -9.09 12.60 -10.82
C LYS A 102 -9.49 11.68 -9.68
#